data_AF-A0A9E1IMW9-F1
#
_entry.id   AF-A0A9E1IMW9-F1
#
_cell.length_a   1.000
_cell.length_b   1.000
_cell.length_c   1.000
_cell.angle_alpha   90.00
_cell.angle_beta   90.00
_cell.angle_gamma   90.00
#
_symmetry.space_group_name_H-M   'P 1'
#
loop_
_entity.id
_entity.type
_entity.pdbx_description
1 polymer ?
#
loop_
_entity_poly.entity_id
_entity_poly.type
_entity_poly.pdbx_seq_one_letter_code
_entity_poly.pdbx_strand_id
1 'polypeptide(L)'
;MVPTDYRLDRVTARLIERLEGARPTYATSPDEGATNFHRIAKEHVERAIGEFEEVAMADHPEAQADFLRREVMETFLPRYHRLAVEMNGATEGGFGFGRLARPLGRLALVAITLILLFFLLRLIYLPIMWPLALLALSLPFWPDIAAMFHRRRYQSDLYALVADMTRIQDQDDAYLPKERLNVTDKLHQGTANRETESN
;
A
#
# COMPACT_ATOMS: atom_id res chain seq x y z
N MET A 1 -1.32 27.25 1.72
CA MET A 1 -1.53 26.14 0.74
C MET A 1 -0.35 25.20 0.87
N VAL A 2 -0.58 23.89 1.07
CA VAL A 2 0.50 22.91 1.30
C VAL A 2 1.18 22.56 -0.05
N PRO A 3 2.51 22.54 -0.15
CA PRO A 3 3.20 22.12 -1.37
C PRO A 3 2.87 20.66 -1.70
N THR A 4 2.75 20.35 -2.99
CA THR A 4 2.28 19.03 -3.46
C THR A 4 3.14 17.87 -2.97
N ASP A 5 4.44 18.08 -2.79
CA ASP A 5 5.39 17.05 -2.33
C ASP A 5 5.18 16.59 -0.88
N TYR A 6 4.53 17.40 -0.05
CA TYR A 6 4.30 17.13 1.39
C TYR A 6 2.84 16.78 1.70
N ARG A 7 2.04 16.53 0.66
CA ARG A 7 0.71 15.96 0.82
C ARG A 7 0.82 14.50 1.29
N LEU A 8 -0.18 14.07 2.08
CA LEU A 8 -0.19 12.73 2.68
C LEU A 8 -0.06 11.59 1.63
N ASP A 9 -0.67 11.72 0.45
CA ASP A 9 -0.58 10.74 -0.63
C ASP A 9 0.85 10.59 -1.17
N ARG A 10 1.61 11.70 -1.29
CA ARG A 10 2.99 11.69 -1.79
C ARG A 10 3.96 11.14 -0.76
N VAL A 11 3.81 11.54 0.50
CA VAL A 11 4.61 11.02 1.61
C VAL A 11 4.38 9.51 1.76
N THR A 12 3.12 9.06 1.71
CA THR A 12 2.81 7.62 1.83
C THR A 12 3.27 6.82 0.62
N ALA A 13 3.16 7.34 -0.61
CA ALA A 13 3.69 6.67 -1.79
C ALA A 13 5.21 6.44 -1.71
N ARG A 14 5.98 7.47 -1.31
CA ARG A 14 7.44 7.35 -1.10
C ARG A 14 7.77 6.39 0.06
N LEU A 15 6.94 6.39 1.10
CA LEU A 15 7.10 5.46 2.22
C LEU A 15 6.90 4.00 1.78
N ILE A 16 5.89 3.71 0.93
CA ILE A 16 5.67 2.36 0.39
C ILE A 16 6.93 1.84 -0.31
N GLU A 17 7.58 2.64 -1.15
CA GLU A 17 8.79 2.22 -1.86
C GLU A 17 9.90 1.76 -0.89
N ARG A 18 10.05 2.50 0.22
CA ARG A 18 11.04 2.18 1.26
C ARG A 18 10.66 0.91 2.04
N LEU A 19 9.39 0.78 2.39
CA LEU A 19 8.89 -0.37 3.13
C LEU A 19 8.94 -1.64 2.28
N GLU A 20 8.60 -1.56 0.99
CA GLU A 20 8.71 -2.69 0.06
C GLU A 20 10.16 -3.14 -0.14
N GLY A 21 11.13 -2.22 -0.12
CA GLY A 21 12.55 -2.58 -0.14
C GLY A 21 12.98 -3.37 1.11
N ALA A 22 12.38 -3.06 2.28
CA ALA A 22 12.68 -3.73 3.54
C ALA A 22 11.86 -5.01 3.77
N ARG A 23 10.65 -5.10 3.21
CA ARG A 23 9.65 -6.15 3.48
C ARG A 23 10.19 -7.58 3.37
N PRO A 24 10.94 -7.97 2.32
CA PRO A 24 11.41 -9.35 2.17
C PRO A 24 12.30 -9.82 3.34
N THR A 25 12.99 -8.89 4.00
CA THR A 25 13.88 -9.16 5.14
C THR A 25 13.11 -9.71 6.34
N TYR A 26 11.86 -9.29 6.52
CA TYR A 26 11.03 -9.64 7.67
C TYR A 26 9.97 -10.69 7.34
N ALA A 27 10.16 -11.45 6.24
CA ALA A 27 9.20 -12.45 5.80
C ALA A 27 8.90 -13.51 6.86
N THR A 28 9.92 -13.91 7.62
CA THR A 28 9.83 -14.97 8.64
C THR A 28 9.60 -14.45 10.06
N SER A 29 9.63 -13.13 10.27
CA SER A 29 9.53 -12.50 11.59
C SER A 29 8.56 -11.31 11.56
N PRO A 30 7.23 -11.56 11.56
CA PRO A 30 6.22 -10.50 11.43
C PRO A 30 6.28 -9.42 12.52
N ASP A 31 6.63 -9.80 13.75
CA ASP A 31 6.71 -8.89 14.90
C ASP A 31 7.94 -7.97 14.83
N GLU A 32 9.08 -8.52 14.41
CA GLU A 32 10.28 -7.73 14.10
C GLU A 32 10.03 -6.79 12.92
N GLY A 33 9.26 -7.26 11.93
CA GLY A 33 8.79 -6.46 10.80
C GLY A 33 7.93 -5.28 11.26
N ALA A 34 6.96 -5.49 12.15
CA ALA A 34 6.12 -4.42 12.69
C ALA A 34 6.97 -3.30 13.33
N THR A 35 7.94 -3.70 14.16
CA THR A 35 8.81 -2.76 14.86
C THR A 35 9.70 -1.97 13.90
N ASN A 36 10.28 -2.66 12.90
CA ASN A 36 11.14 -2.02 11.92
C ASN A 36 10.37 -1.14 10.93
N PHE A 37 9.19 -1.56 10.48
CA PHE A 37 8.32 -0.73 9.64
C PHE A 37 7.88 0.53 10.38
N HIS A 38 7.57 0.42 11.67
CA HIS A 38 7.28 1.58 12.51
C HIS A 38 8.46 2.54 12.60
N ARG A 39 9.67 2.03 12.83
CA ARG A 39 10.90 2.84 12.82
C ARG A 39 11.12 3.53 11.48
N ILE A 40 11.03 2.80 10.36
CA ILE A 40 11.22 3.33 9.01
C ILE A 40 10.17 4.41 8.70
N ALA A 41 8.92 4.16 9.05
CA ALA A 41 7.82 5.10 8.84
C ALA A 41 8.05 6.38 9.64
N LYS A 42 8.39 6.27 10.93
CA LYS A 42 8.71 7.42 11.77
C LYS A 42 9.86 8.23 11.19
N GLU A 43 10.99 7.60 10.87
CA GLU A 43 12.14 8.27 10.25
C GLU A 43 11.84 8.92 8.90
N HIS A 44 10.89 8.37 8.14
CA HIS A 44 10.46 8.94 6.87
C HIS A 44 9.60 10.18 7.08
N VAL A 45 8.60 10.09 7.96
CA VAL A 45 7.70 11.20 8.27
C VAL A 45 8.43 12.36 8.92
N GLU A 46 9.28 12.11 9.93
CA GLU A 46 10.05 13.19 10.57
C GLU A 46 10.99 13.90 9.58
N ARG A 47 11.55 13.16 8.61
CA ARG A 47 12.35 13.79 7.54
C ARG A 47 11.48 14.64 6.63
N ALA A 48 10.33 14.14 6.22
CA ALA A 48 9.40 14.89 5.37
C ALA A 48 8.89 16.16 6.07
N ILE A 49 8.66 16.09 7.38
CA ILE A 49 8.29 17.24 8.23
C ILE A 49 9.43 18.25 8.28
N GLY A 50 10.67 17.81 8.58
CA GLY A 50 11.82 18.72 8.63
C GLY A 50 12.08 19.42 7.28
N GLU A 51 12.03 18.68 6.18
CA GLU A 51 12.13 19.25 4.83
C GLU A 51 10.99 20.23 4.54
N PHE A 52 9.77 19.92 4.98
CA PHE A 52 8.63 20.82 4.83
C PHE A 52 8.83 22.11 5.62
N GLU A 53 9.26 22.05 6.88
CA GLU A 53 9.51 23.21 7.72
C GLU A 53 10.59 24.14 7.14
N GLU A 54 11.64 23.58 6.53
CA GLU A 54 12.70 24.36 5.87
C GLU A 54 12.20 25.10 4.62
N VAL A 55 11.26 24.51 3.90
CA VAL A 55 10.74 25.06 2.62
C VAL A 55 9.49 25.92 2.83
N ALA A 56 8.74 25.68 3.89
CA ALA A 56 7.44 26.28 4.12
C ALA A 56 7.55 27.69 4.72
N MET A 57 7.30 28.72 3.90
CA MET A 57 6.76 29.99 4.37
C MET A 57 5.24 29.89 4.66
N ALA A 58 4.77 28.76 5.21
CA ALA A 58 3.34 28.46 5.35
C ALA A 58 2.76 28.99 6.67
N ASP A 59 1.47 29.34 6.67
CA ASP A 59 0.77 29.95 7.81
C ASP A 59 0.73 29.05 9.07
N HIS A 60 0.80 27.71 8.94
CA HIS A 60 0.75 26.74 10.06
C HIS A 60 1.48 25.42 9.75
N PRO A 61 2.83 25.36 9.83
CA PRO A 61 3.58 24.14 9.55
C PRO A 61 3.31 23.01 10.56
N GLU A 62 3.07 23.36 11.82
CA GLU A 62 2.85 22.40 12.92
C GLU A 62 1.58 21.54 12.73
N ALA A 63 0.48 22.14 12.27
CA ALA A 63 -0.77 21.42 12.08
C ALA A 63 -0.65 20.34 10.98
N GLN A 64 0.06 20.63 9.89
CA GLN A 64 0.33 19.67 8.83
C GLN A 64 1.30 18.57 9.29
N ALA A 65 2.31 18.93 10.09
CA ALA A 65 3.26 17.98 10.66
C ALA A 65 2.56 16.96 11.57
N ASP A 66 1.69 17.42 12.46
CA ASP A 66 0.92 16.55 13.34
C ASP A 66 -0.10 15.69 12.58
N PHE A 67 -0.73 16.24 11.55
CA PHE A 67 -1.61 15.49 10.65
C PHE A 67 -0.86 14.35 9.95
N LEU A 68 0.30 14.61 9.35
CA LEU A 68 1.13 13.59 8.70
C LEU A 68 1.57 12.52 9.70
N ARG A 69 2.02 12.91 10.90
CA ARG A 69 2.45 11.96 11.94
C ARG A 69 1.30 11.05 12.34
N ARG A 70 0.13 11.61 12.62
CA ARG A 70 -1.06 10.84 13.01
C ARG A 70 -1.50 9.89 11.92
N GLU A 71 -1.81 10.40 10.72
CA GLU A 71 -2.39 9.56 9.67
C GLU A 71 -1.42 8.48 9.16
N VAL A 72 -0.12 8.78 9.09
CA VAL A 72 0.85 7.77 8.67
C VAL A 72 1.02 6.68 9.72
N MET A 73 1.12 7.03 11.00
CA MET A 73 1.36 6.05 12.07
C MET A 73 0.10 5.27 12.46
N GLU A 74 -1.05 5.93 12.51
CA GLU A 74 -2.29 5.34 13.05
C GLU A 74 -3.16 4.73 11.94
N THR A 75 -3.18 5.31 10.74
CA THR A 75 -4.06 4.86 9.66
C THR A 75 -3.31 4.04 8.61
N PHE A 76 -2.24 4.58 8.04
CA PHE A 76 -1.51 3.94 6.94
C PHE A 76 -0.72 2.71 7.39
N LEU A 77 0.14 2.86 8.41
CA LEU A 77 1.10 1.84 8.79
C LEU A 77 0.47 0.50 9.23
N PRO A 78 -0.60 0.47 10.05
CA PRO A 78 -1.24 -0.79 10.43
C PRO A 78 -1.87 -1.51 9.24
N ARG A 79 -2.45 -0.76 8.29
CA ARG A 79 -3.02 -1.33 7.06
C ARG A 79 -1.93 -1.89 6.15
N TYR A 80 -0.83 -1.16 6.00
CA TYR A 80 0.34 -1.65 5.27
C TYR A 80 0.91 -2.93 5.88
N HIS A 81 1.10 -2.97 7.21
CA HIS A 81 1.66 -4.15 7.88
C HIS A 81 0.83 -5.41 7.62
N ARG A 82 -0.51 -5.31 7.69
CA ARG A 82 -1.41 -6.43 7.35
C ARG A 82 -1.20 -6.94 5.93
N LEU A 83 -1.13 -6.02 4.94
CA LEU A 83 -0.87 -6.36 3.55
C LEU A 83 0.52 -7.03 3.39
N ALA A 84 1.54 -6.48 4.05
CA ALA A 84 2.90 -7.00 4.00
C ALA A 84 2.98 -8.43 4.57
N VAL A 85 2.32 -8.70 5.69
CA VAL A 85 2.26 -10.03 6.31
C VAL A 85 1.54 -11.03 5.41
N GLU A 86 0.41 -10.64 4.80
CA GLU A 86 -0.33 -11.49 3.86
C GLU A 86 0.55 -11.88 2.66
N MET A 87 1.24 -10.90 2.06
CA MET A 87 2.13 -11.13 0.93
C MET A 87 3.36 -11.96 1.30
N ASN A 88 3.92 -11.77 2.51
CA ASN A 88 5.02 -12.58 3.02
C ASN A 88 4.60 -14.04 3.22
N GLY A 89 3.44 -14.28 3.84
CA GLY A 89 2.89 -15.62 4.01
C GLY A 89 2.59 -16.31 2.68
N ALA A 90 2.04 -15.59 1.70
CA ALA A 90 1.83 -16.10 0.35
C ALA A 90 3.15 -16.47 -0.34
N THR A 91 4.20 -15.68 -0.13
CA THR A 91 5.53 -15.92 -0.70
C THR A 91 6.20 -17.15 -0.08
N GLU A 92 6.12 -17.30 1.25
CA GLU A 92 6.68 -18.45 1.97
C GLU A 92 5.96 -19.75 1.60
N GLY A 93 4.63 -19.70 1.50
CA GLY A 93 3.79 -20.82 1.05
C GLY A 93 3.95 -21.19 -0.44
N GLY A 94 4.79 -20.48 -1.19
CA GLY A 94 4.98 -20.68 -2.63
C GLY A 94 3.68 -20.47 -3.42
N PHE A 95 2.84 -19.51 -2.99
CA PHE A 95 1.54 -19.18 -3.57
C PHE A 95 0.59 -20.39 -3.64
N GLY A 96 0.64 -21.28 -2.64
CA GLY A 96 -0.16 -22.50 -2.58
C GLY A 96 0.46 -23.73 -3.25
N PHE A 97 1.61 -23.57 -3.92
CA PHE A 97 2.34 -24.67 -4.57
C PHE A 97 3.50 -25.23 -3.73
N GLY A 98 3.84 -24.60 -2.60
CA GLY A 98 4.85 -25.10 -1.66
C GLY A 98 6.19 -25.43 -2.33
N ARG A 99 6.65 -26.68 -2.20
CA ARG A 99 7.92 -27.15 -2.82
C ARG A 99 7.87 -27.18 -4.35
N LEU A 100 6.70 -27.22 -4.98
CA LEU A 100 6.54 -27.22 -6.44
C LEU A 100 6.90 -25.87 -7.07
N ALA A 101 6.82 -24.78 -6.30
CA ALA A 101 7.26 -23.45 -6.75
C ALA A 101 8.80 -23.35 -6.88
N ARG A 102 9.56 -24.22 -6.19
CA ARG A 102 11.04 -24.27 -6.23
C ARG A 102 11.53 -24.85 -7.56
N PRO A 103 12.75 -24.51 -8.03
CA PRO A 103 13.27 -24.97 -9.33
C PRO A 103 13.28 -26.50 -9.49
N LEU A 104 13.62 -27.26 -8.44
CA LEU A 104 13.52 -28.73 -8.47
C LEU A 104 12.07 -29.25 -8.55
N GLY A 105 11.14 -28.56 -7.89
CA GLY A 105 9.71 -28.87 -7.98
C GLY A 105 9.14 -28.59 -9.38
N ARG A 106 9.65 -27.55 -10.05
CA ARG A 106 9.32 -27.24 -11.45
C ARG A 106 9.77 -28.34 -12.40
N LEU A 107 10.97 -28.91 -12.20
CA LEU A 107 11.44 -30.06 -13.00
C LEU A 107 10.53 -31.28 -12.84
N ALA A 108 10.06 -31.55 -11.62
CA ALA A 108 9.10 -32.61 -11.38
C ALA A 108 7.75 -32.33 -12.08
N LEU A 109 7.25 -31.09 -12.04
CA LEU A 109 6.05 -30.68 -12.78
C LEU A 109 6.21 -30.86 -14.29
N VAL A 110 7.33 -30.43 -14.86
CA VAL A 110 7.62 -30.62 -16.28
C VAL A 110 7.66 -32.11 -16.63
N ALA A 111 8.33 -32.93 -15.81
CA ALA A 111 8.37 -34.38 -16.02
C ALA A 111 6.97 -35.01 -15.97
N ILE A 112 6.15 -34.64 -14.98
CA ILE A 112 4.75 -35.11 -14.87
C ILE A 112 3.93 -34.66 -16.07
N THR A 113 4.06 -33.40 -16.51
CA THR A 113 3.40 -32.88 -17.70
C THR A 113 3.82 -33.64 -18.95
N LEU A 114 5.11 -33.95 -19.13
CA LEU A 114 5.59 -34.74 -20.27
C LEU A 114 5.05 -36.18 -20.25
N ILE A 115 4.99 -36.81 -19.08
CA ILE A 115 4.40 -38.14 -18.91
C ILE A 115 2.90 -38.09 -19.26
N LEU A 116 2.14 -37.14 -18.70
CA LEU A 116 0.72 -36.98 -19.00
C LEU A 116 0.49 -36.72 -20.50
N LEU A 117 1.28 -35.84 -21.11
CA LEU A 117 1.20 -35.53 -22.53
C LEU A 117 1.51 -36.76 -23.39
N PHE A 118 2.52 -37.56 -23.02
CA PHE A 118 2.86 -38.80 -23.70
C PHE A 118 1.69 -39.80 -23.67
N PHE A 119 1.07 -39.99 -22.49
CA PHE A 119 -0.12 -40.83 -22.37
C PHE A 119 -1.32 -40.26 -23.14
N LEU A 120 -1.53 -38.95 -23.13
CA LEU A 120 -2.61 -38.30 -23.88
C LEU A 120 -2.44 -38.45 -25.40
N LEU A 121 -1.21 -38.25 -25.89
CA LEU A 121 -0.83 -38.44 -27.29
C LEU A 121 -0.96 -39.91 -27.71
N ARG A 122 -0.67 -40.85 -26.80
CA ARG A 122 -0.89 -42.28 -27.03
C ARG A 122 -2.39 -42.61 -27.16
N LEU A 123 -3.25 -41.86 -26.47
CA LEU A 123 -4.72 -42.04 -26.46
C LEU A 123 -5.46 -41.10 -27.43
N ILE A 124 -4.76 -40.43 -28.35
CA ILE A 124 -5.24 -39.25 -29.09
C ILE A 124 -6.30 -39.51 -30.17
N TYR A 125 -6.85 -40.72 -30.25
CA TYR A 125 -7.93 -41.06 -31.19
C TYR A 125 -9.27 -40.39 -30.86
N LEU A 126 -9.42 -39.74 -29.70
CA LEU A 126 -10.60 -38.92 -29.38
C LEU A 126 -10.30 -37.41 -29.51
N PRO A 127 -11.01 -36.67 -30.38
CA PRO A 127 -10.82 -35.21 -30.55
C PRO A 127 -11.12 -34.40 -29.27
N ILE A 128 -11.80 -35.00 -28.29
CA ILE A 128 -12.10 -34.37 -27.00
C ILE A 128 -10.88 -34.18 -26.09
N MET A 129 -9.74 -34.80 -26.43
CA MET A 129 -8.51 -34.76 -25.62
C MET A 129 -7.62 -33.54 -25.88
N TRP A 130 -7.83 -32.82 -26.99
CA TRP A 130 -7.04 -31.63 -27.32
C TRP A 130 -7.07 -30.52 -26.25
N PRO A 131 -8.24 -30.16 -25.68
CA PRO A 131 -8.30 -29.20 -24.58
C PRO A 131 -7.54 -29.68 -23.33
N LEU A 132 -7.58 -30.99 -23.04
CA LEU A 132 -6.83 -31.56 -21.92
C LEU A 132 -5.31 -31.51 -22.17
N ALA A 133 -4.86 -31.69 -23.41
CA ALA A 133 -3.45 -31.53 -23.78
C ALA A 133 -2.97 -30.10 -23.54
N LEU A 134 -3.77 -29.11 -23.93
CA LEU A 134 -3.47 -27.69 -23.68
C LEU A 134 -3.45 -27.37 -22.18
N LEU A 135 -4.40 -27.91 -21.41
CA LEU A 135 -4.44 -27.75 -19.96
C LEU A 135 -3.21 -28.39 -19.30
N ALA A 136 -2.84 -29.61 -19.70
CA ALA A 136 -1.65 -30.30 -19.19
C ALA A 136 -0.35 -29.56 -19.55
N LEU A 137 -0.27 -28.96 -20.73
CA LEU A 137 0.86 -28.13 -21.14
C LEU A 137 0.96 -26.83 -20.34
N SER A 138 -0.16 -26.32 -19.82
CA SER A 138 -0.19 -25.12 -18.98
C SER A 138 0.27 -25.36 -17.53
N LEU A 139 0.14 -26.59 -17.02
CA LEU A 139 0.42 -26.97 -15.63
C LEU A 139 1.77 -26.47 -15.05
N PRO A 140 2.93 -26.56 -15.76
CA PRO A 140 4.19 -26.09 -15.20
C PRO A 140 4.25 -24.57 -15.03
N PHE A 141 3.36 -23.82 -15.70
CA PHE A 141 3.27 -22.36 -15.59
C PHE A 141 2.29 -21.89 -14.50
N TRP A 142 1.47 -22.79 -13.93
CA TRP A 142 0.49 -22.42 -12.89
C TRP A 142 1.11 -21.72 -11.67
N PRO A 143 2.29 -22.14 -11.14
CA PRO A 143 2.92 -21.44 -10.03
C PRO A 143 3.26 -19.98 -10.36
N ASP A 144 3.71 -19.71 -11.60
CA ASP A 144 4.06 -18.36 -12.06
C ASP A 144 2.81 -17.51 -12.29
N ILE A 145 1.73 -18.10 -12.82
CA ILE A 145 0.42 -17.43 -12.99
C ILE A 145 -0.15 -17.03 -11.62
N ALA A 146 -0.11 -17.93 -10.64
CA ALA A 146 -0.57 -17.64 -9.28
C ALA A 146 0.26 -16.54 -8.61
N ALA A 147 1.60 -16.62 -8.70
CA ALA A 147 2.49 -15.58 -8.21
C ALA A 147 2.21 -14.22 -8.84
N MET A 148 1.97 -14.19 -10.15
CA MET A 148 1.61 -12.98 -10.89
C MET A 148 0.27 -12.40 -10.42
N PHE A 149 -0.74 -13.24 -10.20
CA PHE A 149 -2.05 -12.80 -9.73
C PHE A 149 -1.97 -12.20 -8.32
N HIS A 150 -1.27 -12.87 -7.40
CA HIS A 150 -1.03 -12.35 -6.05
C HIS A 150 -0.28 -11.02 -6.08
N ARG A 151 0.77 -10.89 -6.89
CA ARG A 151 1.50 -9.63 -7.06
C ARG A 151 0.60 -8.51 -7.59
N ARG A 152 -0.24 -8.79 -8.58
CA ARG A 152 -1.18 -7.80 -9.15
C ARG A 152 -2.20 -7.34 -8.12
N ARG A 153 -2.80 -8.27 -7.39
CA ARG A 153 -3.74 -7.94 -6.32
C ARG A 153 -3.08 -7.09 -5.23
N TYR A 154 -1.90 -7.52 -4.78
CA TYR A 154 -1.12 -6.80 -3.79
C TYR A 154 -0.79 -5.36 -4.22
N GLN A 155 -0.34 -5.17 -5.47
CA GLN A 155 -0.12 -3.84 -6.03
C GLN A 155 -1.42 -3.01 -6.06
N SER A 156 -2.53 -3.60 -6.45
CA SER A 156 -3.84 -2.93 -6.42
C SER A 156 -4.23 -2.50 -5.01
N ASP A 157 -3.97 -3.33 -4.01
CA ASP A 157 -4.28 -3.03 -2.61
C ASP A 157 -3.38 -1.90 -2.06
N LEU A 158 -2.10 -1.85 -2.46
CA LEU A 158 -1.21 -0.73 -2.16
C LEU A 158 -1.68 0.58 -2.82
N TYR A 159 -2.10 0.54 -4.09
CA TYR A 159 -2.68 1.71 -4.76
C TYR A 159 -3.95 2.19 -4.07
N ALA A 160 -4.83 1.28 -3.67
CA ALA A 160 -6.03 1.60 -2.93
C ALA A 160 -5.70 2.26 -1.58
N LEU A 161 -4.64 1.80 -0.89
CA LEU A 161 -4.18 2.41 0.34
C LEU A 161 -3.73 3.87 0.15
N VAL A 162 -2.98 4.18 -0.92
CA VAL A 162 -2.59 5.57 -1.25
C VAL A 162 -3.80 6.41 -1.68
N ALA A 163 -4.73 5.83 -2.43
CA ALA A 163 -5.96 6.51 -2.83
C ALA A 163 -6.81 6.90 -1.60
N ASP A 164 -6.87 6.03 -0.58
CA ASP A 164 -7.53 6.35 0.68
C ASP A 164 -6.83 7.52 1.40
N MET A 165 -5.50 7.58 1.38
CA MET A 165 -4.75 8.71 1.96
C MET A 165 -5.02 10.03 1.24
N THR A 166 -5.18 9.98 -0.08
CA THR A 166 -5.60 11.13 -0.88
C THR A 166 -6.97 11.63 -0.42
N ARG A 167 -7.93 10.71 -0.22
CA ARG A 167 -9.27 11.05 0.25
C ARG A 167 -9.27 11.67 1.65
N ILE A 168 -8.43 11.19 2.56
CA ILE A 168 -8.30 11.75 3.91
C ILE A 168 -7.74 13.19 3.85
N GLN A 169 -6.70 13.42 3.04
CA GLN A 169 -6.17 14.77 2.83
C GLN A 169 -7.22 15.71 2.23
N ASP A 170 -7.94 15.26 1.20
CA ASP A 170 -8.97 16.09 0.55
C ASP A 170 -10.14 16.41 1.50
N GLN A 171 -10.46 15.51 2.43
CA GLN A 171 -11.45 15.76 3.48
C GLN A 171 -10.95 16.81 4.49
N ASP A 172 -9.71 16.69 4.96
CA ASP A 172 -9.10 17.66 5.88
C ASP A 172 -9.05 19.07 5.25
N ASP A 173 -8.59 19.15 4.00
CA ASP A 173 -8.55 20.40 3.21
C ASP A 173 -9.96 21.00 3.02
N ALA A 174 -10.99 20.16 2.86
CA ALA A 174 -12.38 20.59 2.68
C ALA A 174 -13.07 21.05 3.98
N TYR A 175 -12.60 20.64 5.16
CA TYR A 175 -13.12 21.08 6.46
C TYR A 175 -12.48 22.40 6.95
N LEU A 176 -11.29 22.74 6.46
CA LEU A 176 -10.58 24.00 6.76
C LEU A 176 -11.23 25.35 6.31
N PRO A 177 -12.33 25.46 5.51
CA PRO A 177 -12.88 26.77 5.11
C PRO A 177 -14.12 27.31 5.88
N LYS A 178 -14.52 26.80 7.07
CA LYS A 178 -15.71 27.34 7.77
C LYS A 178 -15.48 28.00 9.13
N GLU A 179 -14.45 27.63 9.87
CA GLU A 179 -14.20 28.23 11.18
C GLU A 179 -13.56 29.62 11.09
N ARG A 180 -12.78 29.93 10.04
CA ARG A 180 -12.23 31.28 9.85
C ARG A 180 -13.29 32.32 9.52
N LEU A 181 -14.34 31.99 8.76
CA LEU A 181 -15.43 32.93 8.44
C LEU A 181 -16.25 33.32 9.68
N ASN A 182 -16.48 32.39 10.60
CA ASN A 182 -17.25 32.65 11.82
C ASN A 182 -16.47 33.44 12.88
N VAL A 183 -15.14 33.34 12.92
CA VAL A 183 -14.32 34.10 13.88
C VAL A 183 -14.16 35.56 13.45
N THR A 184 -13.99 35.82 12.14
CA THR A 184 -13.92 37.20 11.63
C THR A 184 -15.26 37.93 11.75
N ASP A 185 -16.39 37.22 11.55
CA ASP A 185 -17.74 37.79 11.71
C ASP A 185 -18.07 38.09 13.19
N LYS A 186 -17.66 37.21 14.12
CA LYS A 186 -17.80 37.48 15.57
C LYS A 186 -16.89 38.60 16.08
N LEU A 187 -15.69 38.77 15.51
CA LEU A 187 -14.80 39.88 15.85
C LEU A 187 -15.36 41.22 15.35
N HIS A 188 -15.95 41.27 14.15
CA HIS A 188 -16.61 42.47 13.65
C HIS A 188 -17.92 42.81 14.36
N GLN A 189 -18.72 41.82 14.77
CA GLN A 189 -19.93 42.04 15.58
C GLN A 189 -19.60 42.49 17.01
N GLY A 190 -18.50 42.00 17.60
CA GLY A 190 -18.08 42.38 18.95
C GLY A 190 -17.55 43.82 19.06
N THR A 191 -16.95 44.36 17.99
CA THR A 191 -16.52 45.77 17.95
C THR A 191 -17.67 46.73 17.67
N ALA A 192 -18.64 46.35 16.84
CA ALA A 192 -19.80 47.20 16.52
C ALA A 192 -20.72 47.42 17.73
N ASN A 193 -20.93 46.41 18.57
CA ASN A 193 -21.79 46.54 19.76
C ASN A 193 -21.18 47.38 20.90
N ARG A 194 -19.85 47.55 20.95
CA ARG A 194 -19.20 48.38 21.98
C ARG A 194 -19.26 49.87 21.68
N GLU A 195 -19.42 50.26 20.42
CA GLU A 195 -19.54 51.68 20.04
C GLU A 195 -20.95 52.24 20.26
N THR A 196 -21.97 51.37 20.28
CA THR A 196 -23.37 51.76 20.52
C THR A 196 -23.76 51.89 22.00
N GLU A 197 -22.97 51.37 22.94
CA GLU A 197 -23.25 51.50 24.38
C GLU A 197 -22.56 52.71 25.04
N SER A 198 -21.80 53.51 24.28
CA SER A 198 -21.06 54.67 24.81
C SER A 198 -21.62 56.04 24.38
N ASN A 199 -22.90 56.12 24.00
CA ASN A 199 -23.55 57.39 23.64
C ASN A 199 -24.91 57.56 24.34
#